data_AF-A0A4R8DNK3-F1
#
_entry.id   AF-A0A4R8DNK3-F1
#
_cell.length_a   1.000
_cell.length_b   1.000
_cell.length_c   1.000
_cell.angle_alpha   90.00
_cell.angle_beta   90.00
_cell.angle_gamma   90.00
#
_symmetry.space_group_name_H-M   'P 1'
#
loop_
_entity.id
_entity.type
_entity.pdbx_description
1 polymer ?
#
loop_
_entity_poly.entity_id
_entity_poly.type
_entity_poly.pdbx_seq_one_letter_code
_entity_poly.pdbx_strand_id
1 'polypeptide(L)'
;MRPAQLAMAYQACEVADLAAAMLDLDDPIDAAAQATRVLAAAQQLVAAAARLTSPAMPTDALQLFVYEHPEEAAEDLADWIRRRA
;
A
#
# COMPACT_ATOMS: atom_id res chain seq x y z
N MET A 1 13.24 4.94 9.59
CA MET A 1 11.84 5.35 9.31
C MET A 1 10.96 4.84 10.45
N ARG A 2 9.89 5.55 10.88
CA ARG A 2 8.99 5.03 11.94
C ARG A 2 8.07 3.94 11.39
N PRO A 3 7.62 2.94 12.19
CA PRO A 3 6.73 1.87 11.70
C PRO A 3 5.47 2.39 10.99
N ALA A 4 4.82 3.43 11.52
CA ALA A 4 3.65 4.03 10.87
C ALA A 4 3.97 4.70 9.53
N GLN A 5 5.18 5.26 9.36
CA GLN A 5 5.63 5.82 8.09
C GLN A 5 5.95 4.72 7.08
N LEU A 6 6.53 3.61 7.55
CA LEU A 6 6.76 2.43 6.73
C LEU A 6 5.44 1.83 6.25
N ALA A 7 4.44 1.72 7.12
CA ALA A 7 3.12 1.19 6.78
C ALA A 7 2.40 2.06 5.75
N MET A 8 2.47 3.39 5.91
CA MET A 8 1.97 4.34 4.92
C MET A 8 2.69 4.18 3.57
N ALA A 9 4.02 4.04 3.58
CA ALA A 9 4.79 3.85 2.36
C ALA A 9 4.42 2.54 1.64
N TYR A 10 4.23 1.46 2.39
CA TYR A 10 3.77 0.18 1.87
C TYR A 10 2.41 0.27 1.18
N GLN A 11 1.45 0.91 1.85
CA GLN A 11 0.12 1.11 1.31
C GLN A 11 0.15 1.98 0.04
N ALA A 12 1.06 2.95 -0.04
CA ALA A 12 1.26 3.76 -1.24
C ALA A 12 1.85 2.94 -2.40
N CYS A 13 2.74 1.98 -2.12
CA CYS A 13 3.28 1.07 -3.12
C CYS A 13 2.18 0.18 -3.69
N GLU A 14 1.30 -0.37 -2.84
CA GLU A 14 0.15 -1.17 -3.28
C GLU A 14 -0.78 -0.38 -4.22
N VAL A 15 -1.11 0.88 -3.88
CA VAL A 15 -1.91 1.76 -4.75
C VAL A 15 -1.22 1.97 -6.10
N ALA A 16 0.10 2.20 -6.08
CA ALA A 16 0.88 2.43 -7.30
C ALA A 16 1.01 1.18 -8.17
N ASP A 17 1.08 -0.02 -7.60
CA ASP A 17 1.10 -1.29 -8.33
C ASP A 17 -0.29 -1.60 -8.93
N LEU A 18 -1.35 -1.40 -8.15
CA LEU A 18 -2.72 -1.56 -8.64
C LEU A 18 -3.06 -0.57 -9.76
N ALA A 19 -2.60 0.69 -9.66
CA ALA A 19 -2.80 1.68 -10.69
C ALA A 19 -1.99 1.36 -11.97
N ALA A 20 -0.76 0.85 -11.83
CA ALA A 20 0.05 0.44 -12.97
C ALA A 20 -0.59 -0.70 -13.77
N ALA A 21 -1.26 -1.64 -13.08
CA ALA A 21 -1.99 -2.73 -13.72
C ALA A 21 -3.17 -2.28 -14.60
N MET A 22 -3.58 -1.01 -14.54
CA MET A 22 -4.63 -0.47 -15.42
C MET A 22 -4.13 -0.19 -16.84
N LEU A 23 -2.81 -0.10 -17.06
CA LEU A 23 -2.25 0.26 -18.37
C LEU A 23 -2.53 -0.76 -19.47
N ASP A 24 -2.76 -2.01 -19.09
CA ASP A 24 -2.94 -3.15 -20.01
C ASP A 24 -4.41 -3.63 -20.06
N LEU A 25 -5.37 -2.82 -19.59
CA LEU A 25 -6.79 -3.20 -19.54
C LEU A 25 -7.57 -2.68 -20.74
N ASP A 26 -8.11 -3.61 -21.53
CA ASP A 26 -8.95 -3.31 -22.69
C ASP A 26 -10.46 -3.53 -22.41
N ASP A 27 -10.82 -4.39 -21.46
CA ASP A 27 -12.22 -4.66 -21.10
C ASP A 27 -12.74 -3.62 -20.10
N PRO A 28 -13.84 -2.89 -20.41
CA PRO A 28 -14.42 -1.92 -19.49
C PRO A 28 -14.90 -2.52 -18.15
N ILE A 29 -15.28 -3.80 -18.10
CA ILE A 29 -15.67 -4.47 -16.85
C ILE A 29 -14.44 -4.66 -15.95
N ASP A 30 -13.34 -5.14 -16.51
CA ASP A 30 -12.08 -5.34 -15.79
C ASP A 30 -11.49 -3.99 -15.35
N ALA A 31 -11.58 -2.96 -16.20
CA ALA A 31 -11.18 -1.60 -15.86
C ALA A 31 -11.96 -1.05 -14.66
N ALA A 32 -13.29 -1.26 -14.60
CA ALA A 32 -14.12 -0.83 -13.48
C ALA A 32 -13.81 -1.61 -12.19
N ALA A 33 -13.58 -2.93 -12.30
CA ALA A 33 -13.17 -3.75 -11.17
C ALA A 33 -11.80 -3.32 -10.62
N GLN A 34 -10.84 -3.04 -11.51
CA GLN A 34 -9.51 -2.58 -11.12
C GLN A 34 -9.56 -1.18 -10.49
N ALA A 35 -10.33 -0.25 -11.04
CA ALA A 35 -10.52 1.07 -10.44
C ALA A 35 -11.11 1.00 -9.03
N THR A 36 -12.03 0.05 -8.79
CA THR A 36 -12.60 -0.20 -7.46
C THR A 36 -11.54 -0.68 -6.46
N ARG A 37 -10.62 -1.56 -6.91
CA ARG A 37 -9.49 -2.03 -6.08
C ARG A 37 -8.52 -0.88 -5.74
N VAL A 38 -8.17 -0.06 -6.73
CA VAL A 38 -7.34 1.14 -6.52
C VAL A 38 -7.98 2.08 -5.51
N LEU A 39 -9.29 2.34 -5.63
CA LEU A 39 -10.02 3.18 -4.68
C LEU A 39 -9.99 2.61 -3.25
N ALA A 40 -10.24 1.32 -3.10
CA ALA A 40 -10.19 0.66 -1.79
C ALA A 40 -8.80 0.77 -1.15
N ALA A 41 -7.73 0.51 -1.91
CA ALA A 41 -6.36 0.66 -1.44
C ALA A 41 -6.01 2.13 -1.10
N ALA A 42 -6.51 3.09 -1.88
CA ALA A 42 -6.32 4.52 -1.61
C ALA A 42 -7.02 4.95 -0.31
N GLN A 43 -8.19 4.39 -0.01
CA GLN A 43 -8.86 4.62 1.28
C GLN A 43 -8.03 4.06 2.45
N GLN A 44 -7.42 2.88 2.28
CA GLN A 44 -6.49 2.34 3.29
C GLN A 44 -5.24 3.21 3.46
N LEU A 45 -4.71 3.80 2.38
CA LEU A 45 -3.59 4.74 2.47
C LEU A 45 -3.93 5.97 3.30
N VAL A 46 -5.12 6.54 3.09
CA VAL A 46 -5.61 7.66 3.92
C VAL A 46 -5.76 7.23 5.38
N ALA A 47 -6.27 6.01 5.63
CA ALA A 47 -6.37 5.47 6.99
C ALA A 47 -4.98 5.27 7.63
N ALA A 48 -3.98 4.80 6.88
CA ALA A 48 -2.60 4.67 7.35
C ALA A 48 -2.00 6.03 7.69
N ALA A 49 -2.23 7.05 6.86
CA ALA A 49 -1.77 8.42 7.12
C ALA A 49 -2.39 9.00 8.40
N ALA A 50 -3.69 8.75 8.64
CA ALA A 50 -4.37 9.17 9.87
C ALA A 50 -3.78 8.51 11.13
N ARG A 51 -3.12 7.36 10.99
CA ARG A 51 -2.49 6.62 12.10
C ARG A 51 -1.06 7.05 12.40
N LEU A 52 -0.47 7.98 11.65
CA LEU A 52 0.92 8.45 11.89
C LEU A 52 1.18 8.97 13.32
N THR A 53 0.12 9.38 14.02
CA THR A 53 0.15 9.88 15.40
C THR A 53 -0.56 8.95 16.39
N SER A 54 -1.13 7.84 15.92
CA SER A 54 -1.89 6.90 16.74
C SER A 54 -1.01 5.73 17.22
N PRO A 55 -1.03 5.39 18.52
CA PRO A 55 -0.33 4.20 19.04
C PRO A 55 -1.15 2.91 18.89
N ALA A 56 -2.34 2.96 18.30
CA ALA A 56 -3.21 1.78 18.20
C ALA A 56 -2.66 0.77 17.19
N MET A 57 -2.71 -0.52 17.56
CA MET A 57 -2.35 -1.62 16.67
C MET A 57 -3.26 -1.61 15.43
N PRO A 58 -2.70 -1.73 14.21
CA PRO A 58 -3.49 -1.82 13.00
C PRO A 58 -4.23 -3.16 12.91
N THR A 59 -5.38 -3.14 12.23
CA THR A 59 -6.20 -4.33 11.95
C THR A 59 -6.21 -4.72 10.48
N ASP A 60 -5.70 -3.84 9.62
CA ASP A 60 -5.51 -4.13 8.20
C ASP A 60 -4.30 -5.06 8.05
N ALA A 61 -4.40 -6.06 7.17
CA ALA A 61 -3.40 -7.12 7.06
C ALA A 61 -2.02 -6.59 6.61
N LEU A 62 -1.99 -5.64 5.68
CA LEU A 62 -0.76 -5.04 5.19
C LEU A 62 -0.09 -4.21 6.28
N GLN A 63 -0.88 -3.40 6.98
CA GLN A 63 -0.39 -2.59 8.11
C GLN A 63 0.03 -3.46 9.30
N LEU A 64 -0.64 -4.58 9.54
CA LEU A 64 -0.28 -5.54 10.58
C LEU A 64 1.05 -6.22 10.27
N PHE A 65 1.27 -6.66 9.03
CA PHE A 65 2.57 -7.18 8.60
C PHE A 65 3.70 -6.18 8.87
N VAL A 66 3.53 -4.92 8.48
CA VAL A 66 4.55 -3.88 8.72
C VAL A 66 4.76 -3.61 10.21
N TYR A 67 3.71 -3.73 11.02
CA TYR A 67 3.80 -3.58 12.48
C TYR A 67 4.55 -4.73 13.14
N GLU A 68 4.30 -5.97 12.72
CA GLU A 68 4.89 -7.19 13.26
C GLU A 68 6.32 -7.43 12.74
N HIS A 69 6.58 -7.07 11.49
CA HIS A 69 7.83 -7.35 10.75
C HIS A 69 8.43 -6.07 10.11
N PRO A 70 8.82 -5.05 10.89
CA PRO A 70 9.24 -3.75 10.34
C PRO A 70 10.57 -3.79 9.57
N GLU A 71 11.45 -4.76 9.86
CA GLU A 71 12.73 -4.92 9.15
C GLU A 71 12.52 -5.53 7.75
N GLU A 72 11.75 -6.63 7.67
CA GLU A 72 11.37 -7.28 6.42
C GLU A 72 10.61 -6.31 5.51
N ALA A 73 9.65 -5.56 6.07
CA ALA A 73 8.95 -4.53 5.33
C ALA A 73 9.89 -3.40 4.84
N ALA A 74 10.94 -3.04 5.58
CA ALA A 74 11.88 -2.03 5.10
C ALA A 74 12.70 -2.55 3.90
N GLU A 75 13.07 -3.83 3.90
CA GLU A 75 13.80 -4.48 2.81
C GLU A 75 12.94 -4.59 1.54
N ASP A 76 11.71 -5.07 1.67
CA ASP A 76 10.75 -5.17 0.57
C ASP A 76 10.45 -3.79 -0.06
N LEU A 77 10.32 -2.74 0.76
CA LEU A 77 10.15 -1.38 0.24
C LEU A 77 11.39 -0.92 -0.55
N ALA A 78 12.59 -1.23 -0.06
CA ALA A 78 13.83 -0.91 -0.76
C ALA A 78 13.91 -1.68 -2.09
N ASP A 79 13.49 -2.94 -2.13
CA ASP A 79 13.35 -3.76 -3.33
C ASP A 79 12.38 -3.13 -4.33
N TRP A 80 11.20 -2.73 -3.88
CA TRP A 80 10.19 -2.08 -4.72
C TRP A 80 10.74 -0.80 -5.37
N ILE A 81 11.42 0.05 -4.59
CA ILE A 81 12.05 1.28 -5.09
C ILE A 81 13.10 0.93 -6.15
N ARG A 82 13.95 -0.08 -5.92
CA ARG A 82 14.99 -0.50 -6.87
C ARG A 82 14.42 -1.02 -8.19
N ARG A 83 13.25 -1.67 -8.19
CA ARG A 83 12.61 -2.18 -9.41
C ARG A 83 11.99 -1.08 -10.27
N ARG A 84 11.73 0.10 -9.71
CA ARG A 84 11.10 1.24 -10.39
C ARG A 84 12.07 2.39 -10.73
N ALA A 85 13.30 2.36 -10.23
CA ALA A 85 14.37 3.32 -10.57
C ALA A 85 15.09 2.93 -11.86
#